data_AF-A0A0B2VW35-F1
#
_entry.id   AF-A0A0B2VW35-F1
#
_cell.length_a   1.000
_cell.length_b   1.000
_cell.length_c   1.000
_cell.angle_alpha   90.00
_cell.angle_beta   90.00
_cell.angle_gamma   90.00
#
_symmetry.space_group_name_H-M   'P 1'
#
loop_
_entity.id
_entity.type
_entity.pdbx_description
1 polymer ?
#
loop_
_entity_poly.entity_id
_entity_poly.type
_entity_poly.pdbx_seq_one_letter_code
_entity_poly.pdbx_strand_id
1 'polypeptide(L)'
;MATMEPIAQLANQYMEEFEELKKQTLTLGDTLSVKAQQYQQELNQLQPVINQQKDELISTLQDQSELSGVDKAKMTATFTWTGVMLAGMGVGFILSKYALAPVLSLFISGFLATIAAYAVLPALAYYYFAGPVEGDSKELDAYRRHCLLGVAIAEGALNGLLFCQRVIPGLPPPASLTAFAIGIGSQAGSTFIGNDRTKLMAVTLGGALGADMAMGIATGLSAGFLMLALLYTAVGFVILQVYLKKGNSEAATHIYQLAFLVAVVYSQGFVYSLFSVDASQASE
;
A
#
# COMPACT_ATOMS: atom_id res chain seq x y z
N MET A 1 -13.77 -54.15 53.70
CA MET A 1 -13.70 -52.71 54.07
C MET A 1 -12.40 -52.10 53.51
N ALA A 2 -12.04 -52.37 52.25
CA ALA A 2 -10.71 -52.05 51.68
C ALA A 2 -10.75 -51.51 50.23
N THR A 3 -11.92 -51.08 49.74
CA THR A 3 -12.11 -50.68 48.32
C THR A 3 -12.51 -49.21 48.12
N MET A 4 -12.75 -48.44 49.19
CA MET A 4 -13.13 -47.02 49.10
C MET A 4 -11.94 -46.04 49.18
N GLU A 5 -10.80 -46.49 49.70
CA GLU A 5 -9.60 -45.67 49.89
C GLU A 5 -8.97 -45.17 48.57
N PRO A 6 -8.81 -45.99 47.51
CA PRO A 6 -8.28 -45.51 46.24
C PRO A 6 -9.26 -44.59 45.50
N ILE A 7 -10.57 -44.78 45.70
CA ILE A 7 -11.61 -43.92 45.10
C ILE A 7 -11.61 -42.54 45.77
N ALA A 8 -11.46 -42.49 47.10
CA ALA A 8 -11.37 -41.24 47.86
C ALA A 8 -10.10 -40.46 47.52
N GLN A 9 -8.97 -41.15 47.33
CA GLN A 9 -7.71 -40.51 46.90
C GLN A 9 -7.82 -39.91 45.49
N LEU A 10 -8.43 -40.64 44.55
CA LEU A 10 -8.64 -40.16 43.18
C LEU A 10 -9.60 -38.95 43.15
N ALA A 11 -10.66 -38.97 43.97
CA ALA A 11 -11.60 -37.86 44.08
C ALA A 11 -10.92 -36.58 44.64
N ASN A 12 -10.07 -36.72 45.65
CA ASN A 12 -9.31 -35.60 46.20
C ASN A 12 -8.29 -35.06 45.20
N GLN A 13 -7.61 -35.93 44.45
CA GLN A 13 -6.68 -35.53 43.40
C GLN A 13 -7.39 -34.72 42.29
N TYR A 14 -8.54 -35.19 41.79
CA TYR A 14 -9.31 -34.44 40.79
C TYR A 14 -9.83 -33.10 41.32
N MET A 15 -10.15 -33.03 42.62
CA MET A 15 -10.59 -31.78 43.24
C MET A 15 -9.45 -30.76 43.31
N GLU A 16 -8.24 -31.19 43.66
CA GLU A 16 -7.04 -30.35 43.65
C GLU A 16 -6.66 -29.90 42.23
N GLU A 17 -6.66 -30.82 41.25
CA GLU A 17 -6.40 -30.49 39.84
C GLU A 17 -7.41 -29.47 39.30
N PHE A 18 -8.68 -29.58 39.67
CA PHE A 18 -9.71 -28.63 39.26
C PHE A 18 -9.53 -27.25 39.92
N GLU A 19 -9.16 -27.20 41.20
CA GLU A 19 -8.84 -25.93 41.88
C GLU A 19 -7.62 -25.25 41.27
N GLU A 20 -6.59 -26.02 40.91
CA GLU A 20 -5.39 -25.49 40.24
C GLU A 20 -5.74 -24.94 38.84
N LEU A 21 -6.55 -25.66 38.07
CA LEU A 21 -6.97 -25.25 36.73
C LEU A 21 -7.86 -23.99 36.78
N LYS A 22 -8.72 -23.88 37.80
CA LYS A 22 -9.50 -22.67 38.07
C LYS A 22 -8.60 -21.48 38.41
N LYS A 23 -7.58 -21.69 39.25
CA LYS A 23 -6.62 -20.64 39.62
C LYS A 23 -5.80 -20.18 38.41
N GLN A 24 -5.31 -21.11 37.60
CA GLN A 24 -4.60 -20.81 36.35
C GLN A 24 -5.48 -20.00 35.39
N THR A 25 -6.75 -20.40 35.21
CA THR A 25 -7.70 -19.70 34.34
C THR A 25 -7.95 -18.26 34.81
N LEU A 26 -8.10 -18.05 36.13
CA LEU A 26 -8.27 -16.71 36.71
C LEU A 26 -7.00 -15.86 36.51
N THR A 27 -5.81 -16.40 36.78
CA THR A 27 -4.55 -15.67 36.56
C THR A 27 -4.31 -15.32 35.09
N LEU A 28 -4.75 -16.18 34.16
CA LEU A 28 -4.66 -15.94 32.73
C LEU A 28 -5.64 -14.84 32.30
N GLY A 29 -6.85 -14.84 32.87
CA GLY A 29 -7.83 -13.75 32.72
C GLY A 29 -7.30 -12.41 33.23
N ASP A 30 -6.71 -12.38 34.42
CA ASP A 30 -6.11 -11.17 35.00
C ASP A 30 -4.93 -10.67 34.17
N THR A 31 -4.05 -11.59 33.72
CA THR A 31 -2.89 -11.24 32.88
C THR A 31 -3.33 -10.68 31.52
N LEU A 32 -4.35 -11.27 30.90
CA LEU A 32 -4.94 -10.76 29.66
C LEU A 32 -5.59 -9.38 29.87
N SER A 33 -6.28 -9.17 30.99
CA SER A 33 -6.89 -7.89 31.33
C SER A 33 -5.84 -6.79 31.52
N VAL A 34 -4.76 -7.08 32.26
CA VAL A 34 -3.63 -6.15 32.44
C VAL A 34 -2.96 -5.83 31.11
N LYS A 35 -2.71 -6.83 30.26
CA LYS A 35 -2.08 -6.61 28.95
C LYS A 35 -3.00 -5.83 28.00
N ALA A 36 -4.31 -6.08 28.03
CA ALA A 36 -5.29 -5.30 27.28
C ALA A 36 -5.34 -3.84 27.75
N GLN A 37 -5.27 -3.60 29.07
CA GLN A 37 -5.18 -2.24 29.63
C GLN A 37 -3.87 -1.53 29.23
N GLN A 38 -2.75 -2.25 29.21
CA GLN A 38 -1.47 -1.71 28.72
C GLN A 38 -1.56 -1.30 27.25
N TYR A 39 -2.09 -2.16 26.38
CA TYR A 39 -2.31 -1.79 24.97
C TYR A 39 -3.28 -0.62 24.83
N GLN A 40 -4.34 -0.56 25.64
CA GLN A 40 -5.26 0.58 25.63
C GLN A 40 -4.57 1.88 26.04
N GLN A 41 -3.65 1.83 27.02
CA GLN A 41 -2.86 2.98 27.43
C GLN A 41 -1.86 3.42 26.35
N GLU A 42 -1.16 2.47 25.72
CA GLU A 42 -0.29 2.76 24.58
C GLU A 42 -1.06 3.38 23.42
N LEU A 43 -2.25 2.87 23.10
CA LEU A 43 -3.14 3.44 22.08
C LEU A 43 -3.57 4.87 22.45
N ASN A 44 -3.91 5.12 23.72
CA ASN A 44 -4.27 6.46 24.19
C ASN A 44 -3.10 7.44 24.11
N GLN A 45 -1.85 6.97 24.28
CA GLN A 45 -0.64 7.79 24.11
C GLN A 45 -0.31 8.04 22.63
N LEU A 46 -0.67 7.11 21.74
CA LEU A 46 -0.54 7.28 20.29
C LEU A 46 -1.61 8.21 19.71
N GLN A 47 -2.78 8.31 20.35
CA GLN A 47 -3.88 9.18 19.90
C GLN A 47 -3.47 10.64 19.61
N PRO A 48 -2.74 11.37 20.49
CA PRO A 48 -2.29 12.72 20.18
C PRO A 48 -1.32 12.77 19.01
N VAL A 49 -0.44 11.78 18.86
CA VAL A 49 0.50 11.69 17.72
C VAL A 49 -0.25 11.48 16.41
N ILE A 50 -1.25 10.58 16.41
CA ILE A 50 -2.13 10.34 15.26
C ILE A 50 -2.91 11.60 14.90
N ASN A 51 -3.47 12.29 15.89
CA ASN A 51 -4.21 13.53 15.66
C ASN A 51 -3.30 14.62 15.07
N GLN A 52 -2.08 14.77 15.61
CA GLN A 52 -1.10 15.72 15.09
C GLN A 52 -0.70 15.39 13.64
N GLN A 53 -0.41 14.13 13.33
CA GLN A 53 -0.08 13.72 11.96
C GLN A 53 -1.25 13.89 11.00
N LYS A 54 -2.47 13.63 11.46
CA LYS A 54 -3.71 13.89 10.71
C LYS A 54 -3.85 15.38 10.39
N ASP A 55 -3.72 16.24 11.39
CA ASP A 55 -3.85 17.69 11.20
C ASP A 55 -2.74 18.23 10.30
N GLU A 56 -1.51 17.71 10.44
CA GLU A 56 -0.39 18.03 9.56
C GLU A 56 -0.68 17.57 8.12
N LEU A 57 -1.22 16.37 7.92
CA LEU A 57 -1.60 15.86 6.61
C LEU A 57 -2.70 16.72 5.99
N ILE A 58 -3.77 17.03 6.74
CA ILE A 58 -4.85 17.91 6.26
C ILE A 58 -4.30 19.27 5.85
N SER A 59 -3.46 19.88 6.70
CA SER A 59 -2.77 21.13 6.38
C SER A 59 -1.92 21.01 5.11
N THR A 60 -1.23 19.88 4.91
CA THR A 60 -0.42 19.61 3.72
C THR A 60 -1.27 19.49 2.46
N LEU A 61 -2.42 18.82 2.54
CA LEU A 61 -3.31 18.63 1.40
C LEU A 61 -4.00 19.94 0.98
N GLN A 62 -4.24 20.84 1.94
CA GLN A 62 -4.83 22.16 1.71
C GLN A 62 -3.81 23.22 1.29
N ASP A 63 -2.52 22.90 1.33
CA ASP A 63 -1.46 23.88 1.06
C ASP A 63 -1.40 24.24 -0.44
N GLN A 64 -1.66 25.51 -0.73
CA GLN A 64 -1.62 26.13 -2.06
C GLN A 64 -0.48 27.15 -2.19
N SER A 65 0.52 27.11 -1.31
CA SER A 65 1.67 28.01 -1.37
C SER A 65 2.42 27.90 -2.70
N GLU A 66 3.14 28.95 -3.06
CA GLU A 66 4.02 28.95 -4.23
C GLU A 66 5.07 27.83 -4.14
N LEU A 67 5.50 27.33 -5.30
CA LEU A 67 6.52 26.28 -5.47
C LEU A 67 7.95 26.77 -5.18
N SER A 68 8.12 27.60 -4.15
CA SER A 68 9.42 28.14 -3.77
C SER A 68 10.32 27.04 -3.18
N GLY A 69 11.53 26.93 -3.70
CA GLY A 69 12.53 25.97 -3.20
C GLY A 69 12.35 24.52 -3.63
N VAL A 70 11.44 24.20 -4.55
CA VAL A 70 11.27 22.83 -5.09
C VAL A 70 12.32 22.55 -6.16
N ASP A 71 13.13 21.50 -5.96
CA ASP A 71 13.99 20.96 -7.01
C ASP A 71 13.14 20.23 -8.07
N LYS A 72 12.90 20.93 -9.20
CA LYS A 72 12.11 20.43 -10.33
C LYS A 72 12.75 19.20 -10.97
N ALA A 73 14.08 19.14 -11.07
CA ALA A 73 14.77 18.01 -11.68
C ALA A 73 14.63 16.75 -10.81
N LYS A 74 14.81 16.91 -9.49
CA LYS A 74 14.62 15.82 -8.53
C LYS A 74 13.17 15.34 -8.47
N MET A 75 12.21 16.26 -8.53
CA MET A 75 10.77 15.91 -8.60
C MET A 75 10.48 15.07 -9.85
N THR A 76 10.90 15.57 -11.02
CA THR A 76 10.74 14.85 -12.29
C THR A 76 11.38 13.47 -12.24
N ALA A 77 12.61 13.35 -11.76
CA ALA A 77 13.29 12.06 -11.64
C ALA A 77 12.55 11.11 -10.69
N THR A 78 12.07 11.62 -9.54
CA THR A 78 11.35 10.83 -8.54
C THR A 78 10.09 10.23 -9.12
N PHE A 79 9.21 11.05 -9.70
CA PHE A 79 7.91 10.61 -10.21
C PHE A 79 8.00 9.86 -11.54
N THR A 80 8.98 10.18 -12.40
CA THR A 80 9.24 9.39 -13.61
C THR A 80 9.68 7.97 -13.24
N TRP A 81 10.56 7.83 -12.25
CA TRP A 81 10.96 6.52 -11.74
C TRP A 81 9.79 5.79 -11.05
N THR A 82 8.93 6.50 -10.30
CA THR A 82 7.67 5.92 -9.79
C THR A 82 6.83 5.36 -10.94
N GLY A 83 6.73 6.08 -12.06
CA GLY A 83 6.03 5.61 -13.26
C GLY A 83 6.64 4.32 -13.82
N VAL A 84 7.96 4.24 -13.94
CA VAL A 84 8.68 3.02 -14.39
C VAL A 84 8.43 1.85 -13.44
N MET A 85 8.52 2.10 -12.13
CA MET A 85 8.26 1.12 -11.08
C MET A 85 6.83 0.55 -11.16
N LEU A 86 5.82 1.43 -11.29
CA LEU A 86 4.42 1.02 -11.42
C LEU A 86 4.13 0.32 -12.76
N ALA A 87 4.84 0.68 -13.83
CA ALA A 87 4.77 -0.06 -15.08
C ALA A 87 5.34 -1.47 -14.92
N GLY A 88 6.45 -1.63 -14.20
CA GLY A 88 7.01 -2.93 -13.80
C GLY A 88 6.02 -3.77 -12.98
N MET A 89 5.32 -3.14 -12.02
CA MET A 89 4.22 -3.78 -11.29
C MET A 89 3.12 -4.27 -12.24
N GLY A 90 2.72 -3.45 -13.21
CA GLY A 90 1.75 -3.85 -14.24
C GLY A 90 2.20 -5.06 -15.07
N VAL A 91 3.48 -5.12 -15.45
CA VAL A 91 4.07 -6.28 -16.14
C VAL A 91 4.03 -7.52 -15.25
N GLY A 92 4.45 -7.42 -14.00
CA GLY A 92 4.38 -8.52 -13.03
C GLY A 92 2.95 -9.04 -12.84
N PHE A 93 1.98 -8.13 -12.76
CA PHE A 93 0.56 -8.45 -12.69
C PHE A 93 0.07 -9.25 -13.89
N ILE A 94 0.32 -8.76 -15.10
CA ILE A 94 -0.13 -9.41 -16.34
C ILE A 94 0.52 -10.79 -16.49
N LEU A 95 1.84 -10.87 -16.31
CA LEU A 95 2.58 -12.14 -16.41
C LEU A 95 2.07 -13.17 -15.40
N SER A 96 1.89 -12.75 -14.14
CA SER A 96 1.41 -13.66 -13.10
C SER A 96 -0.01 -14.13 -13.37
N LYS A 97 -0.89 -13.19 -13.69
CA LYS A 97 -2.31 -13.44 -13.96
C LYS A 97 -2.54 -14.43 -15.10
N TYR A 98 -1.86 -14.23 -16.24
CA TYR A 98 -2.15 -14.98 -17.46
C TYR A 98 -1.22 -16.17 -17.70
N ALA A 99 0.03 -16.12 -17.24
CA ALA A 99 1.02 -17.15 -17.55
C ALA A 99 1.37 -18.03 -16.34
N LEU A 100 1.50 -17.45 -15.15
CA LEU A 100 2.07 -18.17 -14.00
C LEU A 100 1.02 -18.65 -12.99
N ALA A 101 -0.22 -18.15 -13.04
CA ALA A 101 -1.27 -18.50 -12.07
C ALA A 101 -1.47 -20.02 -11.88
N PRO A 102 -1.51 -20.87 -12.94
CA PRO A 102 -1.65 -22.32 -12.77
C PRO A 102 -0.48 -22.98 -12.04
N VAL A 103 0.73 -22.41 -12.15
CA VAL A 103 1.94 -22.93 -11.50
C VAL A 103 2.06 -22.40 -10.08
N LEU A 104 1.87 -21.09 -9.89
CA LEU A 104 2.00 -20.43 -8.59
C LEU A 104 0.92 -20.87 -7.59
N SER A 105 -0.30 -21.14 -8.06
CA SER A 105 -1.40 -21.64 -7.22
C SER A 105 -1.13 -23.03 -6.62
N LEU A 106 -0.18 -23.80 -7.17
CA LEU A 106 0.24 -25.08 -6.59
C LEU A 106 1.09 -24.90 -5.32
N PHE A 107 1.78 -23.76 -5.19
CA PHE A 107 2.72 -23.49 -4.11
C PHE A 107 2.19 -22.46 -3.11
N ILE A 108 1.36 -21.52 -3.56
CA ILE A 108 0.88 -20.39 -2.76
C ILE A 108 -0.65 -20.38 -2.78
N SER A 109 -1.25 -20.58 -1.60
CA SER A 109 -2.70 -20.43 -1.44
C SER A 109 -3.11 -18.96 -1.52
N GLY A 110 -4.36 -18.70 -1.92
CA GLY A 110 -4.90 -17.33 -1.98
C GLY A 110 -4.76 -16.58 -0.65
N PHE A 111 -5.00 -17.26 0.49
CA PHE A 111 -4.81 -16.68 1.82
C PHE A 111 -3.36 -16.22 2.08
N LEU A 112 -2.37 -17.07 1.76
CA LEU A 112 -0.96 -16.70 1.91
C LEU A 112 -0.57 -15.56 0.97
N ALA A 113 -1.07 -15.57 -0.27
CA ALA A 113 -0.85 -14.49 -1.23
C ALA A 113 -1.45 -13.16 -0.74
N THR A 114 -2.63 -13.18 -0.12
CA THR A 114 -3.27 -11.98 0.45
C THR A 114 -2.45 -11.40 1.60
N ILE A 115 -2.01 -12.25 2.54
CA ILE A 115 -1.15 -11.83 3.64
C ILE A 115 0.18 -11.30 3.09
N ALA A 116 0.75 -11.96 2.08
CA ALA A 116 1.99 -11.52 1.45
C ALA A 116 1.85 -10.14 0.81
N ALA A 117 0.84 -9.92 -0.03
CA ALA A 117 0.65 -8.69 -0.80
C ALA A 117 0.26 -7.48 0.06
N TYR A 118 -0.61 -7.67 1.07
CA TYR A 118 -1.17 -6.54 1.81
C TYR A 118 -0.54 -6.32 3.19
N ALA A 119 0.20 -7.29 3.74
CA ALA A 119 0.83 -7.13 5.05
C ALA A 119 2.35 -7.33 5.00
N VAL A 120 2.82 -8.50 4.58
CA VAL A 120 4.24 -8.87 4.73
C VAL A 120 5.13 -8.06 3.80
N LEU A 121 4.82 -8.00 2.50
CA LEU A 121 5.67 -7.33 1.53
C LEU A 121 5.69 -5.81 1.72
N PRO A 122 4.56 -5.12 2.01
CA PRO A 122 4.58 -3.71 2.39
C PRO A 122 5.37 -3.44 3.67
N ALA A 123 5.23 -4.30 4.69
CA ALA A 123 5.98 -4.15 5.94
C ALA A 123 7.49 -4.35 5.72
N LEU A 124 7.88 -5.41 5.00
CA LEU A 124 9.29 -5.67 4.67
C LEU A 124 9.88 -4.53 3.85
N ALA A 125 9.15 -4.02 2.87
CA ALA A 125 9.58 -2.86 2.08
C ALA A 125 9.76 -1.63 2.97
N TYR A 126 8.81 -1.35 3.87
CA TYR A 126 8.96 -0.24 4.82
C TYR A 126 10.19 -0.43 5.71
N TYR A 127 10.38 -1.58 6.34
CA TYR A 127 11.55 -1.83 7.19
C TYR A 127 12.87 -1.69 6.43
N TYR A 128 12.94 -2.19 5.20
CA TYR A 128 14.16 -2.16 4.39
C TYR A 128 14.49 -0.77 3.85
N PHE A 129 13.47 0.01 3.46
CA PHE A 129 13.66 1.31 2.82
C PHE A 129 13.53 2.50 3.77
N ALA A 130 12.89 2.36 4.93
CA ALA A 130 12.82 3.41 5.97
C ALA A 130 14.02 3.40 6.93
N GLY A 131 14.89 2.39 6.84
CA GLY A 131 16.12 2.31 7.65
C GLY A 131 17.11 3.43 7.35
N PRO A 132 18.00 3.75 8.33
CA PRO A 132 18.97 4.84 8.22
C PRO A 132 19.87 4.69 6.97
N VAL A 133 20.27 5.84 6.41
CA VAL A 133 21.13 5.92 5.23
C VAL A 133 22.58 5.81 5.70
N GLU A 134 23.15 4.61 5.67
CA GLU A 134 24.57 4.37 5.91
C GLU A 134 25.31 4.27 4.57
N GLY A 135 26.30 5.13 4.33
CA GLY A 135 27.11 5.15 3.10
C GLY A 135 26.89 6.37 2.20
N ASP A 136 27.38 6.32 0.95
CA ASP A 136 27.16 7.36 -0.05
C ASP A 136 25.65 7.45 -0.40
N SER A 137 25.05 8.60 -0.12
CA SER A 137 23.61 8.84 -0.27
C SER A 137 23.13 8.67 -1.71
N LYS A 138 23.98 8.92 -2.71
CA LYS A 138 23.58 8.82 -4.13
C LYS A 138 23.56 7.39 -4.62
N GLU A 139 24.61 6.61 -4.31
CA GLU A 139 24.68 5.20 -4.68
C GLU A 139 23.61 4.38 -3.95
N LEU A 140 23.41 4.67 -2.66
CA LEU A 140 22.39 4.00 -1.86
C LEU A 140 20.97 4.31 -2.37
N ASP A 141 20.69 5.56 -2.73
CA ASP A 141 19.39 5.93 -3.28
C ASP A 141 19.15 5.30 -4.67
N ALA A 142 20.18 5.21 -5.52
CA ALA A 142 20.08 4.49 -6.78
C ALA A 142 19.81 2.99 -6.56
N TYR A 143 20.53 2.35 -5.64
CA TYR A 143 20.30 0.94 -5.28
C TYR A 143 18.88 0.71 -4.76
N ARG A 144 18.43 1.51 -3.79
CA ARG A 144 17.07 1.41 -3.22
C ARG A 144 15.99 1.58 -4.28
N ARG A 145 16.18 2.49 -5.24
CA ARG A 145 15.28 2.68 -6.39
C ARG A 145 15.12 1.44 -7.27
N HIS A 146 16.21 0.70 -7.53
CA HIS A 146 16.16 -0.53 -8.32
C HIS A 146 15.57 -1.70 -7.50
N CYS A 147 15.89 -1.79 -6.21
CA CYS A 147 15.25 -2.77 -5.33
C CYS A 147 13.72 -2.54 -5.25
N LEU A 148 13.27 -1.29 -5.19
CA LEU A 148 11.85 -0.94 -5.22
C LEU A 148 11.15 -1.40 -6.51
N LEU A 149 11.83 -1.35 -7.66
CA LEU A 149 11.30 -1.93 -8.90
C LEU A 149 11.07 -3.44 -8.76
N GLY A 150 12.03 -4.17 -8.16
CA GLY A 150 11.87 -5.59 -7.86
C GLY A 150 10.69 -5.89 -6.94
N VAL A 151 10.54 -5.10 -5.87
CA VAL A 151 9.39 -5.18 -4.95
C VAL A 151 8.07 -4.90 -5.68
N ALA A 152 8.04 -3.87 -6.53
CA ALA A 152 6.85 -3.52 -7.30
C ALA A 152 6.45 -4.63 -8.28
N ILE A 153 7.41 -5.26 -8.97
CA ILE A 153 7.15 -6.43 -9.82
C ILE A 153 6.59 -7.59 -9.00
N ALA A 154 7.17 -7.87 -7.83
CA ALA A 154 6.70 -8.92 -6.93
C ALA A 154 5.28 -8.66 -6.41
N GLU A 155 4.98 -7.43 -5.98
CA GLU A 155 3.62 -6.98 -5.61
C GLU A 155 2.64 -7.17 -6.77
N GLY A 156 3.03 -6.73 -7.97
CA GLY A 156 2.27 -6.93 -9.18
C GLY A 156 1.96 -8.41 -9.40
N ALA A 157 2.97 -9.27 -9.29
CA ALA A 157 2.81 -10.71 -9.46
C ALA A 157 1.88 -11.34 -8.40
N LEU A 158 1.97 -10.92 -7.14
CA LEU A 158 1.06 -11.38 -6.09
C LEU A 158 -0.38 -10.95 -6.35
N ASN A 159 -0.62 -9.68 -6.69
CA ASN A 159 -1.94 -9.20 -7.09
C ASN A 159 -2.47 -9.91 -8.34
N GLY A 160 -1.59 -10.21 -9.32
CA GLY A 160 -1.95 -10.94 -10.53
C GLY A 160 -2.40 -12.37 -10.22
N LEU A 161 -1.75 -13.03 -9.27
CA LEU A 161 -2.15 -14.35 -8.76
C LEU A 161 -3.50 -14.28 -8.04
N LEU A 162 -3.67 -13.30 -7.13
CA LEU A 162 -4.90 -13.11 -6.36
C LEU A 162 -6.12 -12.86 -7.25
N PHE A 163 -5.94 -12.07 -8.30
CA PHE A 163 -7.01 -11.70 -9.22
C PHE A 163 -6.96 -12.45 -10.55
N CYS A 164 -6.35 -13.63 -10.59
CA CYS A 164 -6.23 -14.40 -11.84
C CYS A 164 -7.60 -14.80 -12.42
N GLN A 165 -8.57 -15.12 -11.56
CA GLN A 165 -9.94 -15.48 -11.94
C GLN A 165 -10.91 -14.29 -11.97
N ARG A 166 -10.44 -13.08 -11.65
CA ARG A 166 -11.27 -11.88 -11.48
C ARG A 166 -10.87 -10.80 -12.47
N VAL A 167 -11.81 -10.16 -13.15
CA VAL A 167 -11.51 -9.07 -14.08
C VAL A 167 -12.39 -7.86 -13.79
N ILE A 168 -11.84 -6.67 -13.97
CA ILE A 168 -12.64 -5.45 -14.03
C ILE A 168 -13.14 -5.36 -15.48
N PRO A 169 -14.44 -5.10 -15.72
CA PRO A 169 -14.94 -4.89 -17.08
C PRO A 169 -14.22 -3.72 -17.77
N GLY A 170 -13.74 -3.96 -18.99
CA GLY A 170 -12.87 -3.03 -19.73
C GLY A 170 -11.37 -3.18 -19.39
N LEU A 171 -10.52 -2.37 -20.02
CA LEU A 171 -9.09 -2.32 -19.67
C LEU A 171 -8.91 -1.36 -18.47
N PRO A 172 -8.43 -1.82 -17.30
CA PRO A 172 -8.23 -0.93 -16.14
C PRO A 172 -7.20 0.16 -16.45
N PRO A 173 -7.32 1.34 -15.81
CA PRO A 173 -6.39 2.44 -16.05
C PRO A 173 -4.97 2.03 -15.59
N PRO A 174 -3.92 2.42 -16.33
CA PRO A 174 -2.55 2.12 -15.95
C PRO A 174 -2.12 2.97 -14.76
N ALA A 175 -1.80 2.30 -13.64
CA ALA A 175 -1.37 2.98 -12.40
C ALA A 175 -0.14 3.90 -12.58
N SER A 176 0.72 3.60 -13.57
CA SER A 176 1.91 4.38 -13.88
C SER A 176 1.60 5.75 -14.51
N LEU A 177 0.43 5.93 -15.12
CA LEU A 177 0.12 7.13 -15.88
C LEU A 177 0.11 8.39 -15.01
N THR A 178 -0.47 8.32 -13.82
CA THR A 178 -0.48 9.45 -12.88
C THR A 178 0.95 9.85 -12.49
N ALA A 179 1.81 8.88 -12.17
CA ALA A 179 3.20 9.15 -11.83
C ALA A 179 4.00 9.75 -13.00
N PHE A 180 3.83 9.21 -14.22
CA PHE A 180 4.45 9.78 -15.41
C PHE A 180 3.94 11.18 -15.74
N ALA A 181 2.65 11.43 -15.59
CA ALA A 181 2.07 12.76 -15.80
C ALA A 181 2.62 13.77 -14.80
N ILE A 182 2.84 13.39 -13.54
CA ILE A 182 3.53 14.24 -12.56
C ILE A 182 4.98 14.51 -12.98
N GLY A 183 5.74 13.46 -13.31
CA GLY A 183 7.18 13.61 -13.61
C GLY A 183 7.46 14.37 -14.91
N ILE A 184 6.78 13.98 -16.00
CA ILE A 184 6.99 14.49 -17.36
C ILE A 184 6.11 15.71 -17.61
N GLY A 185 4.84 15.66 -17.19
CA GLY A 185 3.88 16.75 -17.42
C GLY A 185 4.25 18.04 -16.69
N SER A 186 4.92 17.96 -15.53
CA SER A 186 5.44 19.15 -14.84
C SER A 186 6.48 19.89 -15.66
N GLN A 187 7.28 19.16 -16.46
CA GLN A 187 8.31 19.74 -17.32
C GLN A 187 7.72 20.25 -18.62
N ALA A 188 6.85 19.47 -19.25
CA ALA A 188 6.18 19.82 -20.49
C ALA A 188 5.33 21.10 -20.34
N GLY A 189 4.65 21.26 -19.20
CA GLY A 189 3.86 22.45 -18.86
C GLY A 189 4.61 23.53 -18.08
N SER A 190 5.93 23.43 -17.93
CA SER A 190 6.70 24.24 -16.97
C SER A 190 6.53 25.76 -17.15
N THR A 191 6.46 26.24 -18.39
CA THR A 191 6.22 27.66 -18.72
C THR A 191 4.84 28.15 -18.29
N PHE A 192 3.81 27.30 -18.40
CA PHE A 192 2.44 27.62 -17.98
C PHE A 192 2.26 27.52 -16.47
N ILE A 193 2.90 26.52 -15.86
CA ILE A 193 2.87 26.25 -14.42
C ILE A 193 3.57 27.37 -13.64
N GLY A 194 4.76 27.80 -14.09
CA GLY A 194 5.55 28.78 -13.37
C GLY A 194 5.89 28.32 -11.95
N ASN A 195 5.44 29.09 -10.95
CA ASN A 195 5.56 28.78 -9.51
C ASN A 195 4.19 28.51 -8.85
N ASP A 196 3.14 28.34 -9.65
CA ASP A 196 1.78 28.12 -9.17
C ASP A 196 1.53 26.63 -8.93
N ARG A 197 1.29 26.28 -7.67
CA ARG A 197 1.03 24.90 -7.25
C ARG A 197 -0.29 24.37 -7.79
N THR A 198 -1.33 25.19 -7.88
CA THR A 198 -2.63 24.79 -8.43
C THR A 198 -2.51 24.45 -9.91
N LYS A 199 -1.73 25.24 -10.68
CA LYS A 199 -1.45 24.92 -12.08
C LYS A 199 -0.64 23.64 -12.23
N LEU A 200 0.35 23.39 -11.36
CA LEU A 200 1.09 22.12 -11.35
C LEU A 200 0.14 20.94 -11.17
N MET A 201 -0.74 20.99 -10.15
CA MET A 201 -1.73 19.94 -9.88
C MET A 201 -2.69 19.75 -11.06
N ALA A 202 -3.22 20.84 -11.61
CA ALA A 202 -4.16 20.80 -12.72
C ALA A 202 -3.54 20.18 -13.98
N VAL A 203 -2.33 20.59 -14.35
CA VAL A 203 -1.63 20.06 -15.54
C VAL A 203 -1.28 18.59 -15.38
N THR A 204 -0.75 18.20 -14.22
CA THR A 204 -0.25 16.85 -13.99
C THR A 204 -1.38 15.86 -13.70
N LEU A 205 -2.15 16.09 -12.65
CA LEU A 205 -3.22 15.19 -12.20
C LEU A 205 -4.44 15.29 -13.09
N GLY A 206 -4.81 16.51 -13.50
CA GLY A 206 -5.90 16.70 -14.48
C GLY A 206 -5.54 16.11 -15.85
N GLY A 207 -4.27 16.23 -16.26
CA GLY A 207 -3.76 15.58 -17.46
C GLY A 207 -3.80 14.05 -17.38
N ALA A 208 -3.37 13.47 -16.25
CA ALA A 208 -3.44 12.04 -15.99
C ALA A 208 -4.88 11.53 -16.04
N LEU A 209 -5.78 12.15 -15.28
CA LEU A 209 -7.18 11.76 -15.23
C LEU A 209 -7.86 11.92 -16.59
N GLY A 210 -7.56 13.00 -17.33
CA GLY A 210 -8.06 13.19 -18.69
C GLY A 210 -7.59 12.10 -19.64
N ALA A 211 -6.33 11.68 -19.54
CA ALA A 211 -5.78 10.59 -20.33
C ALA A 211 -6.40 9.23 -19.95
N ASP A 212 -6.61 8.97 -18.65
CA ASP A 212 -7.34 7.79 -18.18
C ASP A 212 -8.79 7.80 -18.72
N MET A 213 -9.50 8.93 -18.64
CA MET A 213 -10.86 9.03 -19.19
C MET A 213 -10.89 8.78 -20.70
N ALA A 214 -9.93 9.33 -21.46
CA ALA A 214 -9.83 9.08 -22.89
C ALA A 214 -9.58 7.60 -23.19
N MET A 215 -8.72 6.94 -22.40
CA MET A 215 -8.51 5.49 -22.50
C MET A 215 -9.78 4.71 -22.19
N GLY A 216 -10.47 5.04 -21.10
CA GLY A 216 -11.72 4.38 -20.70
C GLY A 216 -12.82 4.53 -21.75
N ILE A 217 -12.92 5.68 -22.43
CA ILE A 217 -13.86 5.85 -23.55
C ILE A 217 -13.53 4.87 -24.69
N ALA A 218 -12.24 4.64 -24.96
CA ALA A 218 -11.79 3.74 -26.02
C ALA A 218 -11.87 2.24 -25.63
N THR A 219 -11.67 1.90 -24.36
CA THR A 219 -11.54 0.51 -23.88
C THR A 219 -12.73 0.00 -23.05
N GLY A 220 -13.70 0.88 -22.76
CA GLY A 220 -14.87 0.61 -21.94
C GLY A 220 -14.79 1.25 -20.55
N LEU A 221 -15.76 2.11 -20.24
CA LEU A 221 -15.92 2.72 -18.92
C LEU A 221 -16.76 1.80 -18.02
N SER A 222 -16.16 1.35 -16.92
CA SER A 222 -16.85 0.63 -15.85
C SER A 222 -16.74 1.37 -14.51
N ALA A 223 -17.58 0.99 -13.55
CA ALA A 223 -17.47 1.54 -12.19
C ALA A 223 -16.09 1.27 -11.57
N GLY A 224 -15.53 0.07 -11.79
CA GLY A 224 -14.18 -0.28 -11.36
C GLY A 224 -13.10 0.55 -12.05
N PHE A 225 -13.25 0.81 -13.35
CA PHE A 225 -12.36 1.71 -14.09
C PHE A 225 -12.34 3.11 -13.48
N LEU A 226 -13.53 3.72 -13.33
CA LEU A 226 -13.67 5.07 -12.79
C LEU A 226 -13.13 5.17 -11.37
N MET A 227 -13.42 4.18 -10.53
CA MET A 227 -12.94 4.15 -9.16
C MET A 227 -11.41 4.04 -9.09
N LEU A 228 -10.78 3.20 -9.93
CA LEU A 228 -9.32 3.12 -10.00
C LEU A 228 -8.70 4.42 -10.49
N ALA A 229 -9.25 5.03 -11.55
CA ALA A 229 -8.74 6.30 -12.09
C ALA A 229 -8.78 7.41 -11.03
N LEU A 230 -9.88 7.50 -10.27
CA LEU A 230 -10.02 8.44 -9.18
C LEU A 230 -9.07 8.15 -8.02
N LEU A 231 -8.93 6.88 -7.61
CA LEU A 231 -8.01 6.50 -6.55
C LEU A 231 -6.56 6.76 -6.92
N TYR A 232 -6.12 6.41 -8.12
CA TYR A 232 -4.74 6.69 -8.58
C TYR A 232 -4.47 8.19 -8.66
N THR A 233 -5.45 8.98 -9.14
CA THR A 233 -5.34 10.44 -9.15
C THR A 233 -5.26 10.99 -7.72
N ALA A 234 -6.05 10.47 -6.78
CA ALA A 234 -6.02 10.86 -5.37
C ALA A 234 -4.70 10.48 -4.69
N VAL A 235 -4.15 9.29 -4.98
CA VAL A 235 -2.81 8.88 -4.52
C VAL A 235 -1.76 9.85 -5.07
N GLY A 236 -1.80 10.15 -6.37
CA GLY A 236 -0.93 11.14 -6.99
C GLY A 236 -1.01 12.51 -6.32
N PHE A 237 -2.22 12.99 -6.03
CA PHE A 237 -2.45 14.24 -5.31
C PHE A 237 -1.82 14.24 -3.92
N VAL A 238 -2.11 13.24 -3.10
CA VAL A 238 -1.60 13.14 -1.73
C VAL A 238 -0.08 13.07 -1.72
N ILE A 239 0.52 12.19 -2.51
CA ILE A 239 1.97 12.01 -2.53
C ILE A 239 2.67 13.25 -3.09
N LEU A 240 2.13 13.89 -4.13
CA LEU A 240 2.68 15.13 -4.67
C LEU A 240 2.60 16.27 -3.65
N GLN A 241 1.46 16.44 -2.96
CA GLN A 241 1.35 17.47 -1.91
C GLN A 241 2.35 17.25 -0.78
N VAL A 242 2.49 16.01 -0.30
CA VAL A 242 3.48 15.69 0.75
C VAL A 242 4.91 15.91 0.24
N TYR A 243 5.21 15.52 -1.01
CA TYR A 243 6.51 15.78 -1.63
C TYR A 243 6.80 17.29 -1.73
N LEU A 244 5.84 18.11 -2.15
CA LEU A 244 6.06 19.55 -2.28
C LEU A 244 6.31 20.24 -0.94
N LYS A 245 5.77 19.70 0.16
CA LYS A 245 5.99 20.23 1.51
C LYS A 245 7.30 19.73 2.15
N LYS A 246 7.70 18.48 1.92
CA LYS A 246 8.79 17.79 2.64
C LYS A 246 9.97 17.34 1.76
N GLY A 247 9.88 17.49 0.44
CA GLY A 247 10.77 16.87 -0.57
C GLY A 247 12.19 17.42 -0.67
N ASN A 248 12.53 18.47 0.10
CA ASN A 248 13.86 19.08 0.07
C ASN A 248 14.95 18.28 0.79
N SER A 249 14.63 17.22 1.54
CA SER A 249 15.68 16.34 2.07
C SER A 249 16.26 15.46 0.96
N GLU A 250 17.59 15.52 0.75
CA GLU A 250 18.30 14.84 -0.34
C GLU A 250 18.09 13.32 -0.38
N ALA A 251 17.72 12.68 0.73
CA ALA A 251 17.75 11.23 0.89
C ALA A 251 16.38 10.51 0.91
N ALA A 252 15.25 11.18 0.68
CA ALA A 252 13.92 10.61 0.93
C ALA A 252 13.08 10.26 -0.32
N THR A 253 13.61 10.36 -1.54
CA THR A 253 12.85 10.14 -2.81
C THR A 253 12.20 8.75 -2.87
N HIS A 254 12.94 7.71 -2.46
CA HIS A 254 12.46 6.33 -2.43
C HIS A 254 11.30 6.10 -1.45
N ILE A 255 11.18 6.90 -0.38
CA ILE A 255 10.06 6.79 0.57
C ILE A 255 8.76 7.23 -0.09
N TYR A 256 8.79 8.30 -0.89
CA TYR A 256 7.62 8.74 -1.65
C TYR A 256 7.22 7.72 -2.72
N GLN A 257 8.20 7.07 -3.36
CA GLN A 257 7.97 6.01 -4.32
C GLN A 257 7.31 4.80 -3.67
N LEU A 258 7.82 4.36 -2.51
CA LEU A 258 7.23 3.28 -1.73
C LEU A 258 5.80 3.61 -1.29
N ALA A 259 5.57 4.82 -0.75
CA ALA A 259 4.24 5.25 -0.34
C ALA A 259 3.25 5.25 -1.52
N PHE A 260 3.69 5.69 -2.70
CA PHE A 260 2.89 5.63 -3.92
C PHE A 260 2.56 4.18 -4.30
N LEU A 261 3.55 3.29 -4.31
CA LEU A 261 3.38 1.86 -4.62
C LEU A 261 2.35 1.22 -3.69
N VAL A 262 2.54 1.37 -2.38
CA VAL A 262 1.64 0.77 -1.39
C VAL A 262 0.22 1.29 -1.56
N ALA A 263 0.05 2.61 -1.69
CA ALA A 263 -1.28 3.18 -1.88
C ALA A 263 -1.98 2.69 -3.16
N VAL A 264 -1.23 2.49 -4.25
CA VAL A 264 -1.74 1.89 -5.48
C VAL A 264 -2.13 0.42 -5.29
N VAL A 265 -1.28 -0.39 -4.63
CA VAL A 265 -1.55 -1.81 -4.35
C VAL A 265 -2.84 -1.96 -3.54
N TYR A 266 -3.02 -1.13 -2.50
CA TYR A 266 -4.24 -1.11 -1.71
C TYR A 266 -5.45 -0.65 -2.51
N SER A 267 -5.29 0.36 -3.38
CA SER A 267 -6.36 0.82 -4.27
C SER A 267 -6.83 -0.30 -5.22
N GLN A 268 -5.89 -1.08 -5.76
CA GLN A 268 -6.19 -2.26 -6.57
C GLN A 268 -6.93 -3.32 -5.74
N GLY A 269 -6.40 -3.68 -4.57
CA GLY A 269 -7.05 -4.66 -3.70
C GLY A 269 -8.48 -4.28 -3.35
N PHE A 270 -8.72 -3.01 -3.03
CA PHE A 270 -10.04 -2.47 -2.75
C PHE A 270 -10.98 -2.55 -3.97
N VAL A 271 -10.56 -2.04 -5.14
CA VAL A 271 -11.44 -2.00 -6.32
C VAL A 271 -11.70 -3.40 -6.89
N TYR A 272 -10.68 -4.24 -7.01
CA TYR A 272 -10.87 -5.61 -7.49
C TYR A 272 -11.79 -6.40 -6.56
N SER A 273 -11.72 -6.20 -5.25
CA SER A 273 -12.63 -6.90 -4.32
C SER A 273 -14.10 -6.51 -4.50
N LEU A 274 -14.38 -5.26 -4.88
CA LEU A 274 -15.75 -4.73 -4.95
C LEU A 274 -16.36 -4.75 -6.36
N PHE A 275 -15.55 -4.57 -7.39
CA PHE A 275 -16.03 -4.29 -8.75
C PHE A 275 -15.53 -5.29 -9.80
N SER A 276 -14.79 -6.33 -9.40
CA SER A 276 -14.42 -7.39 -10.34
C SER A 276 -15.54 -8.41 -10.51
N VAL A 277 -15.58 -9.01 -11.69
CA VAL A 277 -16.45 -10.12 -12.06
C VAL A 277 -15.59 -11.36 -12.35
N ASP A 278 -16.21 -12.53 -12.37
CA ASP A 278 -15.51 -13.75 -12.75
C ASP A 278 -15.09 -13.69 -14.22
N ALA A 279 -13.83 -14.05 -14.50
CA ALA A 279 -13.25 -13.99 -15.83
C ALA A 279 -14.03 -14.82 -16.86
N SER A 280 -14.72 -15.89 -16.42
CA SER A 280 -15.59 -16.71 -17.27
C SER A 280 -16.90 -16.05 -17.67
N GLN A 281 -17.38 -15.06 -16.90
CA GLN A 281 -18.62 -14.32 -17.18
C GLN A 281 -18.37 -13.07 -18.04
N ALA A 282 -17.11 -12.64 -18.17
CA ALA A 282 -16.73 -11.46 -18.95
C ALA A 282 -16.47 -11.78 -20.44
N SER A 283 -16.48 -13.05 -20.82
CA SER A 283 -16.28 -13.54 -22.20
C SER A 283 -17.58 -13.89 -22.95
N GLU A 284 -18.73 -13.69 -22.31
CA GLU A 284 -20.07 -13.74 -22.93
C GLU A 284 -20.55 -12.33 -23.30
#